data_AF-A0A2E6GNQ4-F1
#
_entry.id   AF-A0A2E6GNQ4-F1
#
_cell.length_a   1.000
_cell.length_b   1.000
_cell.length_c   1.000
_cell.angle_alpha   90.00
_cell.angle_beta   90.00
_cell.angle_gamma   90.00
#
_symmetry.space_group_name_H-M   'P 1'
#
loop_
_entity.id
_entity.type
_entity.pdbx_description
1 polymer ?
#
loop_
_entity_poly.entity_id
_entity_poly.type
_entity_poly.pdbx_seq_one_letter_code
_entity_poly.pdbx_strand_id
1 'polypeptide(L)'
;MKIIWDDFERPEWDALFINSERSALEQSWVFGEAARSYYRTAVRRAAIHSEKNPIGLIPIIEKPFLGLAKVIRLVRGPLWIGEANTEDQRIAAMKAISSTFSMRNRDFLFWTPEVPNNVESGRLMRSIGKRQMVTGLSTSWLDLTLSDDSLRKNLSGSWRNALRAGEKENLQFDIRDDKKGIESHLKGYSVF
;
A
#
# COMPACT_ATOMS: atom_id res chain seq x y z
N MET A 1 6.78 20.97 -3.61
CA MET A 1 5.82 19.96 -3.14
C MET A 1 5.31 20.37 -1.78
N LYS A 2 3.99 20.38 -1.59
CA LYS A 2 3.36 20.65 -0.29
C LYS A 2 2.71 19.37 0.20
N ILE A 3 2.88 19.05 1.48
CA ILE A 3 2.16 17.94 2.12
C ILE A 3 1.08 18.56 2.99
N ILE A 4 -0.18 18.25 2.70
CA ILE A 4 -1.34 18.77 3.41
C ILE A 4 -1.93 17.62 4.22
N TRP A 5 -1.99 17.80 5.53
CA TRP A 5 -2.40 16.78 6.49
C TRP A 5 -3.85 16.97 6.91
N ASP A 6 -4.54 15.85 7.00
CA ASP A 6 -5.86 15.68 7.61
C ASP A 6 -6.91 16.65 7.02
N ASP A 7 -6.75 16.97 5.72
CA ASP A 7 -7.58 17.86 4.90
C ASP A 7 -8.40 17.06 3.88
N PHE A 8 -8.94 15.93 4.33
CA PHE A 8 -9.78 15.03 3.52
C PHE A 8 -10.89 14.46 4.37
N GLU A 9 -12.09 14.44 3.82
CA GLU A 9 -13.13 13.53 4.25
C GLU A 9 -12.94 12.15 3.60
N ARG A 10 -13.51 11.12 4.23
CA ARG A 10 -13.40 9.74 3.72
C ARG A 10 -13.85 9.60 2.26
N PRO A 11 -14.99 10.18 1.81
CA PRO A 11 -15.40 10.04 0.41
C PRO A 11 -14.38 10.62 -0.58
N GLU A 12 -13.70 11.71 -0.23
CA GLU A 12 -12.69 12.34 -1.07
C GLU A 12 -11.44 11.47 -1.18
N TRP A 13 -11.00 10.91 -0.04
CA TRP A 13 -9.90 9.94 -0.02
C TRP A 13 -10.23 8.70 -0.85
N ASP A 14 -11.41 8.12 -0.65
CA ASP A 14 -11.83 6.89 -1.34
C ASP A 14 -11.95 7.14 -2.86
N ALA A 15 -12.43 8.32 -3.28
CA ALA A 15 -12.44 8.71 -4.69
C ALA A 15 -11.03 8.80 -5.30
N LEU A 16 -10.07 9.40 -4.59
CA LEU A 16 -8.68 9.47 -5.06
C LEU A 16 -8.00 8.09 -5.06
N PHE A 17 -8.28 7.25 -4.06
CA PHE A 17 -7.75 5.90 -3.91
C PHE A 17 -8.26 4.93 -4.99
N ILE A 18 -9.51 5.06 -5.43
CA ILE A 18 -10.06 4.23 -6.51
C ILE A 18 -9.39 4.56 -7.85
N ASN A 19 -8.98 5.83 -8.04
CA ASN A 19 -8.37 6.31 -9.28
C ASN A 19 -6.82 6.27 -9.27
N SER A 20 -6.20 5.70 -8.23
CA SER A 20 -4.75 5.59 -8.15
C SER A 20 -4.21 4.30 -8.76
N GLU A 21 -2.96 4.35 -9.20
CA GLU A 21 -2.26 3.19 -9.75
C GLU A 21 -1.93 2.19 -8.63
N ARG A 22 -2.30 0.90 -8.82
CA ARG A 22 -1.89 -0.22 -7.95
C ARG A 22 -2.16 0.03 -6.46
N SER A 23 -3.38 0.42 -6.12
CA SER A 23 -3.79 0.80 -4.76
C SER A 23 -3.62 -0.34 -3.75
N ALA A 24 -2.57 -0.25 -2.93
CA ALA A 24 -2.33 -1.18 -1.84
C ALA A 24 -3.39 -1.01 -0.73
N LEU A 25 -3.90 -2.12 -0.17
CA LEU A 25 -4.90 -2.09 0.90
C LEU A 25 -4.43 -1.26 2.10
N GLU A 26 -3.13 -1.30 2.40
CA GLU A 26 -2.49 -0.55 3.49
C GLU A 26 -2.61 0.97 3.32
N GLN A 27 -2.87 1.44 2.11
CA GLN A 27 -3.10 2.84 1.78
C GLN A 27 -4.59 3.24 1.82
N SER A 28 -5.50 2.30 2.06
CA SER A 28 -6.96 2.57 2.12
C SER A 28 -7.38 3.22 3.44
N TRP A 29 -8.52 3.92 3.42
CA TRP A 29 -9.09 4.49 4.64
C TRP A 29 -9.38 3.42 5.69
N VAL A 30 -10.04 2.33 5.27
CA VAL A 30 -10.50 1.23 6.14
C VAL A 30 -9.36 0.49 6.82
N PHE A 31 -8.23 0.31 6.14
CA PHE A 31 -7.06 -0.29 6.75
C PHE A 31 -6.49 0.60 7.85
N GLY A 32 -6.44 1.92 7.62
CA GLY A 32 -6.05 2.89 8.64
C GLY A 32 -6.94 2.82 9.88
N GLU A 33 -8.26 2.69 9.70
CA GLU A 33 -9.20 2.54 10.82
C GLU A 33 -8.98 1.23 11.60
N ALA A 34 -8.77 0.13 10.89
CA ALA A 34 -8.43 -1.16 11.49
C ALA A 34 -7.10 -1.08 12.27
N ALA A 35 -6.06 -0.48 11.69
CA ALA A 35 -4.76 -0.28 12.31
C ALA A 35 -4.85 0.60 13.57
N ARG A 36 -5.62 1.69 13.52
CA ARG A 36 -5.90 2.56 14.67
C ARG A 36 -6.55 1.77 15.80
N SER A 37 -7.58 0.99 15.49
CA SER A 37 -8.30 0.16 16.48
C SER A 37 -7.41 -0.91 17.10
N TYR A 38 -6.61 -1.60 16.27
CA TYR A 38 -5.79 -2.73 16.70
C TYR A 38 -4.53 -2.28 17.46
N TYR A 39 -3.74 -1.38 16.88
CA TYR A 39 -2.47 -0.94 17.47
C TYR A 39 -2.63 0.14 18.54
N ARG A 40 -3.82 0.76 18.63
CA ARG A 40 -4.10 1.91 19.51
C ARG A 40 -3.13 3.07 19.28
N THR A 41 -2.80 3.31 18.01
CA THR A 41 -1.88 4.37 17.57
C THR A 41 -2.59 5.37 16.66
N ALA A 42 -2.06 6.58 16.57
CA ALA A 42 -2.63 7.59 15.69
C ALA A 42 -2.43 7.18 14.22
N VAL A 43 -3.46 7.43 13.41
CA VAL A 43 -3.38 7.35 11.95
C VAL A 43 -3.66 8.73 11.42
N ARG A 44 -2.72 9.25 10.63
CA ARG A 44 -2.83 10.55 9.97
C ARG A 44 -2.77 10.34 8.48
N ARG A 45 -3.46 11.21 7.75
CA ARG A 45 -3.64 11.06 6.31
C ARG A 45 -3.23 12.37 5.66
N ALA A 46 -2.44 12.31 4.60
CA ALA A 46 -2.08 13.49 3.85
C ALA A 46 -2.13 13.25 2.36
N ALA A 47 -2.32 14.34 1.62
CA ALA A 47 -2.01 14.38 0.20
C ALA A 47 -0.77 15.22 -0.04
N ILE A 48 -0.05 14.82 -1.09
CA ILE A 48 1.09 15.52 -1.64
C ILE A 48 0.59 16.29 -2.84
N HIS A 49 0.79 17.61 -2.82
CA HIS A 49 0.38 18.49 -3.90
C HIS A 49 1.58 18.98 -4.70
N SER A 50 1.46 18.87 -6.02
CA SER A 50 2.23 19.66 -6.97
C SER A 50 1.35 20.85 -7.36
N GLU A 51 1.77 22.05 -6.97
CA GLU A 51 0.94 23.26 -7.05
C GLU A 51 -0.42 23.07 -6.36
N LYS A 52 -1.53 23.06 -7.11
CA LYS A 52 -2.88 22.85 -6.60
C LYS A 52 -3.37 21.40 -6.73
N ASN A 53 -2.71 20.58 -7.53
CA ASN A 53 -3.19 19.23 -7.85
C ASN A 53 -2.61 18.19 -6.87
N PRO A 54 -3.44 17.33 -6.27
CA PRO A 54 -2.96 16.20 -5.49
C PRO A 54 -2.32 15.17 -6.43
N ILE A 55 -1.05 14.83 -6.17
CA ILE A 55 -0.27 13.87 -6.96
C ILE A 55 -0.02 12.56 -6.22
N GLY A 56 -0.28 12.53 -4.90
CA GLY A 56 -0.23 11.28 -4.16
C GLY A 56 -0.81 11.36 -2.76
N LEU A 57 -1.14 10.20 -2.19
CA LEU A 57 -1.67 10.03 -0.84
C LEU A 57 -0.64 9.33 0.06
N ILE A 58 -0.61 9.71 1.33
CA ILE A 58 0.24 9.11 2.37
C ILE A 58 -0.53 8.95 3.70
N PRO A 59 -1.21 7.83 3.92
CA PRO A 59 -1.63 7.45 5.25
C PRO A 59 -0.40 6.95 6.02
N ILE A 60 -0.23 7.47 7.23
CA ILE A 60 0.84 7.08 8.15
C ILE A 60 0.25 6.57 9.45
N ILE A 61 0.97 5.65 10.07
CA ILE A 61 0.73 5.24 11.46
C ILE A 61 1.82 5.91 12.32
N GLU A 62 1.41 6.74 13.27
CA GLU A 62 2.30 7.41 14.23
C GLU A 62 2.22 6.73 15.59
N LYS A 63 3.38 6.28 16.10
CA LYS A 63 3.50 5.72 17.45
C LYS A 63 4.49 6.56 18.27
N PRO A 64 4.09 7.11 19.44
CA PRO A 64 5.03 7.75 20.35
C PRO A 64 6.18 6.82 20.73
N PHE A 65 7.39 7.34 20.79
CA PHE A 65 8.59 6.59 21.13
C PHE A 65 9.53 7.48 21.96
N LEU A 66 9.71 7.15 23.24
CA LEU A 66 10.63 7.83 24.17
C LEU A 66 10.56 9.37 24.14
N GLY A 67 9.72 9.94 25.00
CA GLY A 67 9.56 11.39 25.11
C GLY A 67 8.85 11.97 23.89
N LEU A 68 9.48 12.94 23.23
CA LEU A 68 8.92 13.66 22.08
C LEU A 68 9.25 13.00 20.73
N ALA A 69 9.95 11.87 20.71
CA ALA A 69 10.22 11.13 19.50
C ALA A 69 9.01 10.29 19.06
N LYS A 70 8.94 9.97 17.77
CA LYS A 70 7.87 9.16 17.19
C LYS A 70 8.44 8.16 16.19
N VAL A 71 7.84 6.99 16.14
CA VAL A 71 8.00 6.04 15.03
C VAL A 71 6.89 6.31 14.03
N ILE A 72 7.28 6.59 12.79
CA ILE A 72 6.37 6.85 11.68
C ILE A 72 6.44 5.66 10.74
N ARG A 73 5.31 5.03 10.44
CA ARG A 73 5.23 3.95 9.45
C ARG A 73 4.47 4.43 8.23
N LEU A 74 5.14 4.43 7.08
CA LEU A 74 4.55 4.64 5.76
C LEU A 74 4.71 3.35 4.95
N VAL A 75 3.66 2.54 4.93
CA VAL A 75 3.68 1.19 4.36
C VAL A 75 3.12 1.22 2.95
N ARG A 76 3.92 0.88 1.94
CA ARG A 76 3.54 0.80 0.52
C ARG A 76 3.06 2.13 -0.07
N GLY A 77 3.53 3.24 0.50
CA GLY A 77 3.25 4.60 0.04
C GLY A 77 4.49 5.33 -0.49
N PRO A 78 4.35 6.51 -1.11
CA PRO A 78 3.09 7.17 -1.40
C PRO A 78 2.28 6.42 -2.46
N LEU A 79 0.96 6.53 -2.37
CA LEU A 79 0.04 6.09 -3.41
C LEU A 79 -0.07 7.19 -4.45
N TRP A 80 0.32 6.92 -5.69
CA TRP A 80 0.35 7.93 -6.75
C TRP A 80 -1.05 8.12 -7.37
N ILE A 81 -1.51 9.38 -7.45
CA ILE A 81 -2.81 9.72 -8.04
C ILE A 81 -2.60 10.14 -9.49
N GLY A 82 -3.28 9.46 -10.42
CA GLY A 82 -3.25 9.80 -11.83
C GLY A 82 -1.97 9.37 -12.55
N GLU A 83 -2.11 9.07 -13.85
CA GLU A 83 -1.02 8.58 -14.71
C GLU A 83 -0.05 9.69 -15.12
N ALA A 84 -0.42 10.96 -14.95
CA ALA A 84 0.31 12.12 -15.45
C ALA A 84 1.49 12.60 -14.58
N ASN A 85 1.78 11.91 -13.47
CA ASN A 85 2.87 12.34 -12.58
C ASN A 85 4.23 12.05 -13.21
N THR A 86 5.00 13.11 -13.50
CA THR A 86 6.35 12.97 -14.04
C THR A 86 7.29 12.33 -13.01
N GLU A 87 8.37 11.70 -13.49
CA GLU A 87 9.38 11.12 -12.61
C GLU A 87 9.97 12.17 -11.66
N ASP A 88 10.25 13.38 -12.16
CA ASP A 88 10.73 14.49 -11.34
C ASP A 88 9.75 14.90 -10.24
N GLN A 89 8.44 14.90 -10.51
CA GLN A 89 7.42 15.14 -9.50
C GLN A 89 7.43 14.03 -8.45
N ARG A 90 7.51 12.77 -8.85
CA ARG A 90 7.59 11.63 -7.92
C ARG A 90 8.84 11.73 -7.04
N ILE A 91 10.00 12.05 -7.62
CA ILE A 91 11.26 12.26 -6.89
C ILE A 91 11.15 13.44 -5.91
N ALA A 92 10.56 14.56 -6.33
CA ALA A 92 10.37 15.73 -5.48
C ALA A 92 9.39 15.44 -4.32
N ALA A 93 8.35 14.66 -4.56
CA ALA A 93 7.41 14.20 -3.54
C ALA A 93 8.11 13.28 -2.51
N MET A 94 8.91 12.33 -2.97
CA MET A 94 9.72 11.45 -2.12
C MET A 94 10.72 12.23 -1.26
N LYS A 95 11.38 13.25 -1.84
CA LYS A 95 12.24 14.19 -1.10
C LYS A 95 11.47 14.95 -0.02
N ALA A 96 10.26 15.41 -0.34
CA ALA A 96 9.41 16.11 0.62
C ALA A 96 9.01 15.21 1.79
N ILE A 97 8.56 13.98 1.54
CA ILE A 97 8.26 12.98 2.59
C ILE A 97 9.48 12.77 3.50
N SER A 98 10.65 12.53 2.91
CA SER A 98 11.89 12.30 3.67
C SER A 98 12.25 13.49 4.56
N SER A 99 12.06 14.71 4.06
CA SER A 99 12.37 15.94 4.78
C SER A 99 11.35 16.21 5.90
N THR A 100 10.08 15.88 5.69
CA THR A 100 9.02 15.98 6.71
C THR A 100 9.31 15.08 7.91
N PHE A 101 9.68 13.82 7.66
CA PHE A 101 10.02 12.86 8.72
C PHE A 101 11.53 12.68 8.85
N SER A 102 12.13 13.58 9.62
CA SER A 102 13.57 13.63 9.82
C SER A 102 13.96 13.45 11.28
N MET A 103 15.20 13.02 11.50
CA MET A 103 15.81 12.91 12.83
C MET A 103 15.79 14.25 13.59
N ARG A 104 15.84 15.39 12.87
CA ARG A 104 15.73 16.73 13.46
C ARG A 104 14.37 16.96 14.12
N ASN A 105 13.31 16.40 13.54
CA ASN A 105 11.95 16.45 14.08
C ASN A 105 11.71 15.31 15.10
N ARG A 106 12.72 14.47 15.36
CA ARG A 106 12.65 13.27 16.20
C ARG A 106 11.68 12.21 15.65
N ASP A 107 11.54 12.17 14.32
CA ASP A 107 10.71 11.20 13.63
C ASP A 107 11.55 10.09 13.01
N PHE A 108 11.30 8.85 13.44
CA PHE A 108 11.91 7.64 12.91
C PHE A 108 11.01 7.05 11.83
N LEU A 109 11.27 7.43 10.57
CA LEU A 109 10.50 6.95 9.42
C LEU A 109 10.91 5.53 8.99
N PHE A 110 9.99 4.58 9.17
CA PHE A 110 10.00 3.27 8.53
C PHE A 110 9.12 3.32 7.29
N TRP A 111 9.77 3.20 6.13
CA TRP A 111 9.14 3.46 4.84
C TRP A 111 9.39 2.32 3.87
N THR A 112 8.31 1.79 3.28
CA THR A 112 8.37 0.73 2.27
C THR A 112 7.72 1.22 0.96
N PRO A 113 8.38 2.09 0.17
CA PRO A 113 7.80 2.59 -1.06
C PRO A 113 7.70 1.53 -2.15
N GLU A 114 6.69 1.66 -3.01
CA GLU A 114 6.50 0.85 -4.22
C GLU A 114 7.45 1.34 -5.33
N VAL A 115 8.73 1.02 -5.20
CA VAL A 115 9.76 1.27 -6.23
C VAL A 115 10.41 -0.05 -6.66
N PRO A 116 10.79 -0.20 -7.93
CA PRO A 116 11.49 -1.40 -8.40
C PRO A 116 12.76 -1.67 -7.59
N ASN A 117 13.02 -2.93 -7.27
CA ASN A 117 14.26 -3.32 -6.59
C ASN A 117 15.45 -3.35 -7.57
N ASN A 118 15.94 -2.17 -7.96
CA ASN A 118 17.04 -1.99 -8.90
C ASN A 118 18.05 -0.92 -8.44
N VAL A 119 19.17 -0.81 -9.16
CA VAL A 119 20.27 0.11 -8.80
C VAL A 119 19.83 1.57 -8.80
N GLU A 120 18.96 1.97 -9.73
CA GLU A 120 18.47 3.34 -9.89
C GLU A 120 17.60 3.76 -8.70
N SER A 121 16.61 2.94 -8.34
CA SER A 121 15.78 3.15 -7.14
C SER A 121 16.64 3.18 -5.88
N GLY A 122 17.66 2.30 -5.80
CA GLY A 122 18.63 2.34 -4.71
C GLY A 122 19.42 3.66 -4.63
N ARG A 123 19.83 4.23 -5.76
CA ARG A 123 20.49 5.55 -5.82
C ARG A 123 19.54 6.67 -5.41
N LEU A 124 18.30 6.65 -5.90
CA LEU A 124 17.25 7.61 -5.52
C LEU A 124 17.04 7.60 -4.00
N MET A 125 16.81 6.44 -3.40
CA MET A 125 16.58 6.32 -1.95
C MET A 125 17.76 6.84 -1.14
N ARG A 126 19.01 6.54 -1.56
CA ARG A 126 20.20 7.09 -0.91
C ARG A 126 20.29 8.61 -1.04
N SER A 127 19.95 9.17 -2.21
CA SER A 127 19.99 10.62 -2.44
C SER A 127 19.05 11.41 -1.52
N ILE A 128 17.99 10.76 -1.02
CA ILE A 128 17.03 11.35 -0.08
C ILE A 128 17.30 10.93 1.38
N GLY A 129 18.48 10.40 1.68
CA GLY A 129 18.92 10.04 3.03
C GLY A 129 18.30 8.74 3.57
N LYS A 130 17.83 7.85 2.70
CA LYS A 130 17.25 6.55 3.09
C LYS A 130 18.16 5.39 2.68
N ARG A 131 18.18 4.38 3.52
CA ARG A 131 18.92 3.12 3.30
C ARG A 131 17.94 1.96 3.42
N GLN A 132 18.08 0.97 2.56
CA GLN A 132 17.33 -0.27 2.66
C GLN A 132 17.73 -1.03 3.93
N MET A 133 16.73 -1.41 4.72
CA MET A 133 16.92 -2.16 5.99
C MET A 133 16.43 -3.60 5.91
N VAL A 134 15.50 -3.90 5.00
CA VAL A 134 14.87 -5.21 4.84
C VAL A 134 14.84 -5.60 3.36
N THR A 135 14.71 -6.90 3.10
CA THR A 135 14.43 -7.41 1.76
C THR A 135 13.11 -6.86 1.26
N GLY A 136 13.07 -6.51 -0.04
CA GLY A 136 11.85 -6.01 -0.67
C GLY A 136 10.73 -7.06 -0.72
N LEU A 137 9.51 -6.60 -0.93
CA LEU A 137 8.36 -7.46 -1.17
C LEU A 137 8.42 -8.04 -2.58
N SER A 138 8.08 -9.32 -2.73
CA SER A 138 7.83 -9.94 -4.02
C SER A 138 6.32 -10.10 -4.20
N THR A 139 5.75 -9.41 -5.18
CA THR A 139 4.34 -9.54 -5.56
C THR A 139 4.24 -9.95 -7.02
N SER A 140 3.22 -10.73 -7.33
CA SER A 140 2.83 -11.05 -8.70
C SER A 140 1.49 -10.40 -9.00
N TRP A 141 1.42 -9.63 -10.08
CA TRP A 141 0.19 -9.03 -10.56
C TRP A 141 -0.41 -9.88 -11.67
N LEU A 142 -1.73 -10.11 -11.60
CA LEU A 142 -2.50 -10.75 -12.65
C LEU A 142 -3.42 -9.70 -13.28
N ASP A 143 -3.31 -9.53 -14.59
CA ASP A 143 -4.16 -8.61 -15.34
C ASP A 143 -5.53 -9.23 -15.62
N LEU A 144 -6.51 -8.86 -14.80
CA LEU A 144 -7.90 -9.34 -14.89
C LEU A 144 -8.71 -8.67 -16.01
N THR A 145 -8.12 -7.75 -16.79
CA THR A 145 -8.78 -7.18 -17.97
C THR A 145 -8.75 -8.14 -19.17
N LEU A 146 -7.86 -9.14 -19.12
CA LEU A 146 -7.78 -10.21 -20.11
C LEU A 146 -9.00 -11.12 -20.03
N SER A 147 -9.41 -11.68 -21.18
CA SER A 147 -10.44 -12.72 -21.22
C SER A 147 -10.04 -13.96 -20.42
N ASP A 148 -11.03 -14.70 -19.91
CA ASP A 148 -10.82 -15.97 -19.19
C ASP A 148 -9.94 -16.96 -19.97
N ASP A 149 -10.13 -17.05 -21.29
CA ASP A 149 -9.33 -17.91 -22.17
C ASP A 149 -7.86 -17.46 -22.22
N SER A 150 -7.62 -16.16 -22.30
CA SER A 150 -6.26 -15.58 -22.29
C SER A 150 -5.60 -15.80 -20.93
N LEU A 151 -6.32 -15.54 -19.83
CA LEU A 151 -5.86 -15.79 -18.47
C LEU A 151 -5.44 -17.26 -18.31
N ARG A 152 -6.30 -18.20 -18.72
CA ARG A 152 -6.04 -19.64 -18.65
C ARG A 152 -4.85 -20.05 -19.49
N LYS A 153 -4.71 -19.55 -20.72
CA LYS A 153 -3.58 -19.88 -21.61
C LYS A 153 -2.24 -19.41 -21.03
N ASN A 154 -2.23 -18.30 -20.31
CA ASN A 154 -1.05 -17.73 -19.67
C ASN A 154 -0.63 -18.47 -18.40
N LEU A 155 -1.47 -19.35 -17.83
CA LEU A 155 -1.08 -20.22 -16.71
C LEU A 155 -0.06 -21.28 -17.17
N SER A 156 0.83 -21.67 -16.26
CA SER A 156 1.73 -22.80 -16.50
C SER A 156 0.95 -24.10 -16.76
N GLY A 157 1.55 -25.05 -17.47
CA GLY A 157 0.88 -26.32 -17.80
C GLY A 157 0.41 -27.10 -16.56
N SER A 158 1.21 -27.07 -15.49
CA SER A 158 0.86 -27.66 -14.19
C SER A 158 -0.40 -27.02 -13.59
N TRP A 159 -0.45 -25.69 -13.54
CA TRP A 159 -1.61 -24.96 -13.01
C TRP A 159 -2.88 -25.20 -13.84
N ARG A 160 -2.77 -25.23 -15.18
CA ARG A 160 -3.91 -25.55 -16.05
C ARG A 160 -4.47 -26.95 -15.81
N ASN A 161 -3.60 -27.94 -15.61
CA ASN A 161 -4.01 -29.32 -15.37
C ASN A 161 -4.69 -29.46 -14.00
N ALA A 162 -4.16 -28.83 -12.96
CA ALA A 162 -4.77 -28.82 -11.63
C ALA A 162 -6.13 -28.13 -11.63
N LEU A 163 -6.26 -26.96 -12.29
CA LEU A 163 -7.53 -26.26 -12.42
C LEU A 163 -8.59 -27.12 -13.12
N ARG A 164 -8.24 -27.76 -14.25
CA ARG A 164 -9.15 -28.67 -14.97
C ARG A 164 -9.59 -29.86 -14.12
N ALA A 165 -8.72 -30.37 -13.25
CA ALA A 165 -9.10 -31.44 -12.33
C ALA A 165 -10.10 -30.92 -11.30
N GLY A 166 -9.83 -29.78 -10.66
CA GLY A 166 -10.74 -29.18 -9.67
C GLY A 166 -12.11 -28.82 -10.24
N GLU A 167 -12.17 -28.34 -11.49
CA GLU A 167 -13.44 -28.02 -12.17
C GLU A 167 -14.31 -29.27 -12.42
N LYS A 168 -13.70 -30.45 -12.58
CA LYS A 168 -14.45 -31.71 -12.74
C LYS A 168 -15.11 -32.19 -11.45
N GLU A 169 -14.59 -31.77 -10.30
CA GLU A 169 -15.11 -32.17 -8.99
C GLU A 169 -16.42 -31.45 -8.61
N ASN A 170 -16.93 -30.54 -9.45
CA ASN A 170 -18.19 -29.81 -9.24
C ASN A 170 -18.29 -29.17 -7.84
N LEU A 171 -17.18 -28.57 -7.39
CA LEU A 171 -17.10 -27.89 -6.10
C LEU A 171 -18.15 -26.77 -5.98
N GLN A 172 -18.80 -26.70 -4.83
CA GLN A 172 -19.72 -25.62 -4.48
C GLN A 172 -18.99 -24.61 -3.59
N PHE A 173 -19.15 -23.32 -3.89
CA PHE A 173 -18.50 -22.24 -3.16
C PHE A 173 -19.55 -21.34 -2.50
N ASP A 174 -19.48 -21.22 -1.18
CA ASP A 174 -20.28 -20.26 -0.41
C ASP A 174 -19.44 -19.02 -0.12
N ILE A 175 -19.86 -17.86 -0.65
CA ILE A 175 -19.24 -16.56 -0.34
C ILE A 175 -19.92 -15.97 0.89
N ARG A 176 -19.14 -15.64 1.92
CA ARG A 176 -19.62 -15.02 3.17
C ARG A 176 -18.75 -13.83 3.55
N ASP A 177 -19.39 -12.70 3.78
CA ASP A 177 -18.82 -11.46 4.32
C ASP A 177 -19.38 -11.11 5.72
N ASP A 178 -20.15 -12.03 6.31
CA ASP A 178 -20.72 -11.89 7.65
C ASP A 178 -19.73 -12.30 8.75
N LYS A 179 -20.02 -11.84 9.98
CA LYS A 179 -19.24 -12.19 11.17
C LYS A 179 -19.03 -13.70 11.32
N LYS A 180 -20.07 -14.50 11.02
CA LYS A 180 -20.03 -15.96 11.10
C LYS A 180 -19.06 -16.57 10.09
N GLY A 181 -18.99 -16.03 8.88
CA GLY A 181 -18.04 -16.41 7.84
C GLY A 181 -16.60 -16.16 8.30
N ILE A 182 -16.33 -14.96 8.84
CA ILE A 182 -15.02 -14.59 9.37
C ILE A 182 -14.61 -15.53 10.52
N GLU A 183 -15.49 -15.78 11.49
CA GLU A 183 -15.23 -16.68 12.62
C GLU A 183 -14.93 -18.12 12.16
N SER A 184 -15.70 -18.62 11.19
CA SER A 184 -15.48 -19.95 10.62
C SER A 184 -14.13 -20.05 9.92
N HIS A 185 -13.76 -19.02 9.15
CA HIS A 185 -12.47 -18.96 8.46
C HIS A 185 -11.30 -18.93 9.45
N LEU A 186 -11.38 -18.11 10.50
CA LEU A 186 -10.32 -18.00 11.51
C LEU A 186 -10.10 -19.30 12.30
N LYS A 187 -11.14 -20.10 12.56
CA LYS A 187 -10.99 -21.44 13.17
C LYS A 187 -10.14 -22.40 12.33
N GLY A 188 -10.17 -22.25 11.00
CA GLY A 188 -9.30 -23.01 10.11
C GLY A 188 -7.81 -22.66 10.25
N TYR A 189 -7.50 -21.41 10.64
CA TYR A 189 -6.12 -20.96 10.85
C TYR A 189 -5.55 -21.28 12.23
N SER A 190 -6.40 -21.54 13.24
CA SER A 190 -5.94 -21.93 14.59
C SER A 190 -5.34 -23.33 14.71
N VAL A 191 -5.16 -24.02 13.57
CA VAL A 191 -4.53 -25.36 13.48
C VAL A 191 -3.03 -25.27 13.14
N PHE A 192 -2.51 -24.04 12.98
CA PHE A 192 -1.07 -23.75 12.83
C PHE A 192 -0.53 -22.99 14.05
#